data_AF-A0A0V1DST8-F1
#
_entry.id   AF-A0A0V1DST8-F1
#
_cell.length_a   1.000
_cell.length_b   1.000
_cell.length_c   1.000
_cell.angle_alpha   90.00
_cell.angle_beta   90.00
_cell.angle_gamma   90.00
#
_symmetry.space_group_name_H-M   'P 1'
#
loop_
_entity.id
_entity.type
_entity.pdbx_description
1 polymer ?
#
loop_
_entity_poly.entity_id
_entity_poly.type
_entity_poly.pdbx_seq_one_letter_code
_entity_poly.pdbx_strand_id
1 'polypeptide(L)'
;MPQDNINVSFDTMLKQCSVLAIICFINCHLISCSWMSIYIPKMDVTCVLTAKIVDYDKDSYIRRVYCSMESCVAACLSHSTSCNLIKYSPFTKVCDLYFANATRHIVYPSDKIGQSMHFQLQSCHKNISTLPAGMVVQSKLQNNNSAIIHIPSTHKNCGSLWLPFVENYHAERIQLIAASSLKRCIAFCEAPTYTSCNSVLFSAQEGTCLLLFRSIRTQLFNGIAPTIQSSALFVAILACNDGK
;
A
#
# COMPACT_ATOMS: atom_id res chain seq x y z
N MET A 1 9.03 -48.74 18.24
CA MET A 1 10.15 -48.44 17.32
C MET A 1 10.11 -49.42 16.16
N PRO A 2 10.34 -49.02 14.90
CA PRO A 2 10.28 -47.69 14.29
C PRO A 2 9.16 -47.65 13.20
N GLN A 3 8.44 -46.58 12.84
CA GLN A 3 8.62 -45.13 12.90
C GLN A 3 9.59 -44.53 11.88
N ASP A 4 9.46 -44.89 10.59
CA ASP A 4 10.31 -44.33 9.51
C ASP A 4 9.63 -44.15 8.13
N ASN A 5 8.31 -43.90 8.04
CA ASN A 5 7.66 -43.71 6.71
C ASN A 5 6.86 -42.40 6.52
N ILE A 6 6.93 -41.45 7.48
CA ILE A 6 6.28 -40.13 7.34
C ILE A 6 7.30 -39.02 7.00
N ASN A 7 8.59 -39.22 7.32
CA ASN A 7 9.64 -38.23 7.06
C ASN A 7 10.05 -38.12 5.57
N VAL A 8 9.81 -39.14 4.75
CA VAL A 8 10.26 -39.13 3.33
C VAL A 8 9.37 -38.24 2.44
N SER A 9 8.09 -38.06 2.80
CA SER A 9 7.13 -37.23 2.06
C SER A 9 7.24 -35.73 2.41
N PHE A 10 7.61 -35.41 3.65
CA PHE A 10 7.79 -34.03 4.10
C PHE A 10 9.05 -33.38 3.51
N ASP A 11 10.15 -34.15 3.40
CA ASP A 11 11.41 -33.64 2.84
C ASP A 11 11.34 -33.38 1.33
N THR A 12 10.53 -34.15 0.59
CA THR A 12 10.31 -33.90 -0.85
C THR A 12 9.46 -32.66 -1.10
N MET A 13 8.45 -32.39 -0.26
CA MET A 13 7.63 -31.17 -0.32
C MET A 13 8.39 -29.92 0.14
N LEU A 14 9.26 -30.03 1.16
CA LEU A 14 10.14 -28.93 1.58
C LEU A 14 11.20 -28.61 0.52
N LYS A 15 11.76 -29.63 -0.15
CA LYS A 15 12.67 -29.43 -1.29
C LYS A 15 11.97 -28.82 -2.50
N GLN A 16 10.71 -29.16 -2.78
CA GLN A 16 9.98 -28.58 -3.91
C GLN A 16 9.61 -27.12 -3.67
N CYS A 17 9.20 -26.75 -2.45
CA CYS A 17 8.96 -25.36 -2.05
C CYS A 17 10.24 -24.52 -2.03
N SER A 18 11.36 -25.10 -1.58
CA SER A 18 12.66 -24.40 -1.60
C SER A 18 13.24 -24.28 -3.01
N VAL A 19 13.06 -25.28 -3.90
CA VAL A 19 13.48 -25.18 -5.31
C VAL A 19 12.61 -24.19 -6.08
N LEU A 20 11.30 -24.11 -5.84
CA LEU A 20 10.43 -23.06 -6.41
C LEU A 20 10.80 -21.67 -5.90
N ALA A 21 11.13 -21.54 -4.61
CA ALA A 21 11.63 -20.28 -4.05
C ALA A 21 12.99 -19.90 -4.68
N ILE A 22 13.91 -20.85 -4.82
CA ILE A 22 15.23 -20.64 -5.44
C ILE A 22 15.10 -20.31 -6.93
N ILE A 23 14.19 -20.96 -7.68
CA ILE A 23 13.89 -20.60 -9.08
C ILE A 23 13.27 -19.19 -9.16
N CYS A 24 12.41 -18.80 -8.21
CA CYS A 24 11.91 -17.42 -8.10
C CYS A 24 13.02 -16.42 -7.77
N PHE A 25 13.93 -16.74 -6.84
CA PHE A 25 15.07 -15.90 -6.46
C PHE A 25 16.08 -15.76 -7.61
N ILE A 26 16.36 -16.84 -8.35
CA ILE A 26 17.27 -16.85 -9.50
C ILE A 26 16.63 -16.14 -10.70
N ASN A 27 15.32 -16.28 -10.94
CA ASN A 27 14.63 -15.49 -11.97
C ASN A 27 14.56 -13.98 -11.65
N CYS A 28 14.54 -13.59 -10.36
CA CYS A 28 14.64 -12.17 -9.99
C CYS A 28 16.05 -11.58 -10.23
N HIS A 29 17.09 -12.42 -10.33
CA HIS A 29 18.42 -11.97 -10.74
C HIS A 29 18.55 -11.73 -12.26
N LEU A 30 17.67 -12.32 -13.08
CA LEU A 30 17.67 -12.17 -14.54
C LEU A 30 16.65 -11.13 -15.05
N ILE A 31 15.63 -10.82 -14.26
CA ILE A 31 14.65 -9.76 -14.51
C ILE A 31 14.73 -8.78 -13.34
N SER A 32 15.37 -7.63 -13.57
CA SER A 32 15.49 -6.49 -12.65
C SER A 32 14.33 -6.40 -11.63
N CYS A 33 14.62 -6.67 -10.35
CA CYS A 33 13.70 -6.45 -9.22
C CYS A 33 13.55 -4.93 -8.90
N SER A 34 13.35 -4.05 -9.90
CA SER A 34 13.20 -2.59 -9.73
C SER A 34 11.74 -2.14 -9.63
N TRP A 35 10.83 -3.09 -9.41
CA TRP A 35 9.41 -2.87 -9.26
C TRP A 35 9.07 -2.59 -7.79
N MET A 36 8.23 -1.58 -7.57
CA MET A 36 7.83 -1.11 -6.25
C MET A 36 6.32 -0.95 -6.23
N SER A 37 5.68 -1.17 -5.08
CA SER A 37 4.27 -0.89 -4.91
C SER A 37 4.03 0.29 -3.96
N ILE A 38 2.96 1.03 -4.24
CA ILE A 38 2.48 2.14 -3.41
C ILE A 38 0.95 2.12 -3.36
N TYR A 39 0.37 2.33 -2.18
CA TYR A 39 -1.06 2.53 -2.03
C TYR A 39 -1.40 4.02 -2.15
N ILE A 40 -2.48 4.35 -2.84
CA ILE A 40 -2.95 5.72 -3.10
C ILE A 40 -4.27 5.97 -2.36
N PRO A 41 -4.23 6.58 -1.15
CA PRO A 41 -5.39 6.69 -0.28
C PRO A 41 -6.57 7.50 -0.84
N LYS A 42 -6.32 8.43 -1.77
CA LYS A 42 -7.37 9.26 -2.41
C LYS A 42 -8.20 8.53 -3.46
N MET A 43 -7.67 7.43 -3.97
CA MET A 43 -8.29 6.67 -5.07
C MET A 43 -8.61 5.23 -4.66
N ASP A 44 -8.16 4.79 -3.48
CA ASP A 44 -8.25 3.39 -3.01
C ASP A 44 -7.72 2.42 -4.08
N VAL A 45 -6.48 2.67 -4.52
CA VAL A 45 -5.77 1.82 -5.49
C VAL A 45 -4.35 1.56 -5.05
N THR A 46 -3.83 0.40 -5.42
CA THR A 46 -2.41 0.07 -5.28
C THR A 46 -1.76 0.10 -6.65
N CYS A 47 -0.71 0.91 -6.77
CA CYS A 47 0.02 1.13 -8.00
C CYS A 47 1.38 0.44 -7.99
N VAL A 48 1.74 -0.14 -9.13
CA VAL A 48 3.07 -0.69 -9.41
C VAL A 48 3.87 0.35 -10.17
N LEU A 49 5.03 0.67 -9.62
CA LEU A 49 5.99 1.63 -10.12
C LEU A 49 7.26 0.91 -10.56
N THR A 50 7.94 1.45 -11.56
CA THR A 50 9.28 1.01 -11.95
C THR A 50 10.21 2.21 -11.92
N ALA A 51 11.43 2.03 -11.42
CA ALA A 51 12.45 3.07 -11.51
C ALA A 51 12.75 3.40 -12.99
N LYS A 52 12.57 4.66 -13.38
CA LYS A 52 12.88 5.18 -14.72
C LYS A 52 13.26 6.64 -14.60
N ILE A 53 14.42 7.00 -15.11
CA ILE A 53 14.91 8.39 -15.13
C ILE A 53 14.16 9.18 -16.21
N VAL A 54 14.00 10.49 -15.99
CA VAL A 54 13.45 11.41 -16.99
C VAL A 54 14.50 11.70 -18.04
N ASP A 55 14.18 11.43 -19.30
CA ASP A 55 14.95 11.82 -20.48
C ASP A 55 14.42 13.18 -20.97
N TYR A 56 15.09 14.28 -20.62
CA TYR A 56 14.61 15.64 -20.94
C TYR A 56 14.51 15.94 -22.44
N ASP A 57 15.18 15.16 -23.29
CA ASP A 57 15.13 15.33 -24.74
C ASP A 57 13.94 14.59 -25.38
N LYS A 58 13.37 13.59 -24.69
CA LYS A 58 12.31 12.72 -25.24
C LYS A 58 11.01 12.73 -24.44
N ASP A 59 11.08 12.95 -23.13
CA ASP A 59 9.93 12.93 -22.25
C ASP A 59 9.30 14.32 -22.20
N SER A 60 7.97 14.38 -22.41
CA SER A 60 7.25 15.65 -22.43
C SER A 60 6.88 16.07 -21.01
N TYR A 61 7.34 17.24 -20.58
CA TYR A 61 6.93 17.84 -19.32
C TYR A 61 5.44 18.24 -19.38
N ILE A 62 4.70 17.89 -18.33
CA ILE A 62 3.28 18.22 -18.22
C ILE A 62 3.10 19.40 -17.27
N ARG A 63 3.46 19.22 -16.00
CA ARG A 63 3.30 20.23 -14.95
C ARG A 63 4.03 19.86 -13.66
N ARG A 64 4.16 20.85 -12.78
CA ARG A 64 4.64 20.71 -11.40
C ARG A 64 3.49 20.80 -10.42
N VAL A 65 3.53 19.96 -9.39
CA VAL A 65 2.62 19.99 -8.24
C VAL A 65 3.41 19.89 -6.93
N TYR A 66 2.88 20.50 -5.87
CA TYR A 66 3.48 20.47 -4.54
C TYR A 66 2.62 19.59 -3.63
N CYS A 67 3.09 18.38 -3.33
CA CYS A 67 2.27 17.37 -2.68
C CYS A 67 3.11 16.24 -2.07
N SER A 68 2.44 15.27 -1.45
CA SER A 68 3.03 13.99 -1.03
C SER A 68 3.39 13.11 -2.24
N MET A 69 4.07 11.99 -1.98
CA MET A 69 4.35 10.98 -3.00
C MET A 69 3.04 10.35 -3.51
N GLU A 70 2.11 10.03 -2.61
CA GLU A 70 0.81 9.44 -2.92
C GLU A 70 -0.06 10.39 -3.75
N SER A 71 -0.10 11.67 -3.39
CA SER A 71 -0.78 12.71 -4.18
C SER A 71 -0.09 12.95 -5.53
N CYS A 72 1.23 12.80 -5.62
CA CYS A 72 1.97 12.94 -6.88
C CYS A 72 1.53 11.86 -7.87
N VAL A 73 1.47 10.61 -7.42
CA VAL A 73 0.94 9.48 -8.21
C VAL A 73 -0.54 9.70 -8.54
N ALA A 74 -1.37 10.12 -7.58
CA ALA A 74 -2.78 10.42 -7.83
C ALA A 74 -2.96 11.51 -8.90
N ALA A 75 -2.15 12.58 -8.87
CA ALA A 75 -2.18 13.66 -9.84
C ALA A 75 -1.81 13.17 -11.25
N CYS A 76 -0.87 12.23 -11.36
CA CYS A 76 -0.53 11.56 -12.60
C CYS A 76 -1.70 10.69 -13.11
N LEU A 77 -2.32 9.90 -12.24
CA LEU A 77 -3.46 9.03 -12.58
C LEU A 77 -4.70 9.80 -13.06
N SER A 78 -4.96 10.97 -12.47
CA SER A 78 -6.02 11.87 -12.93
C SER A 78 -5.80 12.39 -14.36
N HIS A 79 -4.56 12.34 -14.86
CA HIS A 79 -4.19 12.71 -16.24
C HIS A 79 -4.09 11.46 -17.13
N SER A 80 -5.09 10.58 -17.05
CA SER A 80 -5.06 9.13 -17.36
C SER A 80 -4.40 8.68 -18.68
N THR A 81 -4.27 9.54 -19.69
CA THR A 81 -3.58 9.22 -20.97
C THR A 81 -2.31 10.01 -21.22
N SER A 82 -2.10 11.10 -20.48
CA SER A 82 -1.00 12.02 -20.72
C SER A 82 0.10 11.93 -19.68
N CYS A 83 -0.06 11.19 -18.58
CA CYS A 83 0.99 11.02 -17.57
C CYS A 83 1.30 9.55 -17.31
N ASN A 84 2.58 9.19 -17.41
CA ASN A 84 3.07 7.86 -17.07
C ASN A 84 4.43 7.90 -16.35
N LEU A 85 5.04 9.07 -16.13
CA LEU A 85 6.34 9.24 -15.49
C LEU A 85 6.30 10.39 -14.48
N ILE A 86 6.88 10.17 -13.30
CA ILE A 86 6.95 11.16 -12.23
C ILE A 86 8.39 11.33 -11.75
N LYS A 87 8.73 12.57 -11.37
CA LYS A 87 9.94 12.92 -10.62
C LYS A 87 9.52 13.59 -9.33
N TYR A 88 9.85 12.98 -8.20
CA TYR A 88 9.42 13.44 -6.88
C TYR A 88 10.59 13.67 -5.94
N SER A 89 10.64 14.83 -5.30
CA SER A 89 11.61 15.18 -4.26
C SER A 89 10.96 15.06 -2.87
N PRO A 90 11.36 14.07 -2.04
CA PRO A 90 10.79 13.88 -0.70
C PRO A 90 10.99 15.07 0.25
N PHE A 91 12.09 15.81 0.08
CA PHE A 91 12.47 16.92 0.94
C PHE A 91 11.69 18.19 0.61
N THR A 92 11.63 18.54 -0.68
CA THR A 92 10.95 19.76 -1.12
C THR A 92 9.46 19.55 -1.42
N LYS A 93 8.97 18.30 -1.38
CA LYS A 93 7.59 17.92 -1.73
C LYS A 93 7.19 18.37 -3.14
N VAL A 94 8.19 18.50 -4.02
CA VAL A 94 7.98 18.87 -5.42
C VAL A 94 7.82 17.60 -6.24
N CYS A 95 6.75 17.56 -7.04
CA CYS A 95 6.45 16.51 -7.99
C CYS A 95 6.33 17.11 -9.38
N ASP A 96 7.16 16.65 -10.31
CA ASP A 96 7.08 16.98 -11.73
C ASP A 96 6.50 15.78 -12.49
N LEU A 97 5.49 16.05 -13.31
CA LEU A 97 4.77 15.04 -14.10
C LEU A 97 5.23 15.07 -15.56
N TYR A 98 5.41 13.89 -16.15
CA TYR A 98 5.90 13.72 -17.52
C TYR A 98 5.11 12.65 -18.28
N PHE A 99 5.10 12.80 -19.60
CA PHE A 99 4.74 11.76 -20.55
C PHE A 99 6.00 11.18 -21.17
N ALA A 100 6.25 9.90 -20.93
CA ALA A 100 7.35 9.16 -21.53
C ALA A 100 6.85 8.35 -22.73
N ASN A 101 7.32 8.72 -23.92
CA ASN A 101 6.89 8.15 -25.20
C ASN A 101 7.59 6.80 -25.51
N ALA A 102 8.66 6.46 -24.79
CA ALA A 102 9.55 5.34 -25.11
C ALA A 102 9.38 4.10 -24.21
N THR A 103 9.23 2.95 -24.86
CA THR A 103 9.15 1.56 -24.36
C THR A 103 10.49 0.96 -23.89
N ARG A 104 11.56 1.76 -23.75
CA ARG A 104 12.86 1.24 -23.30
C ARG A 104 12.95 1.25 -21.78
N HIS A 105 12.97 0.05 -21.20
CA HIS A 105 13.35 -0.19 -19.80
C HIS A 105 14.86 0.03 -19.64
N ILE A 106 15.28 1.28 -19.55
CA ILE A 106 16.63 1.57 -19.08
C ILE A 106 16.57 1.52 -17.55
N VAL A 107 16.72 0.31 -17.03
CA VAL A 107 16.89 0.07 -15.59
C VAL A 107 18.32 0.41 -15.25
N TYR A 108 18.54 1.56 -14.61
CA TYR A 108 19.72 1.76 -13.79
C TYR A 108 19.35 1.48 -12.32
N PRO A 109 20.23 0.81 -11.55
CA PRO A 109 20.04 0.70 -10.11
C PRO A 109 19.82 2.09 -9.54
N SER A 110 18.86 2.17 -8.61
CA SER A 110 18.33 3.40 -8.02
C SER A 110 19.40 4.14 -7.21
N ASP A 111 20.33 4.79 -7.91
CA ASP A 111 21.14 5.84 -7.33
C ASP A 111 20.27 7.10 -7.35
N LYS A 112 20.20 7.75 -6.19
CA LYS A 112 19.61 9.08 -6.02
C LYS A 112 20.37 10.05 -6.93
N ILE A 113 19.97 10.20 -8.19
CA ILE A 113 20.57 11.18 -9.10
C ILE A 113 19.96 12.53 -8.73
N GLY A 114 20.60 13.21 -7.78
CA GLY A 114 19.98 14.27 -7.00
C GLY A 114 19.01 13.70 -5.96
N GLN A 115 18.56 14.54 -5.03
CA GLN A 115 17.65 14.11 -3.94
C GLN A 115 16.24 13.68 -4.41
N SER A 116 16.02 13.52 -5.71
CA SER A 116 14.73 13.20 -6.33
C SER A 116 14.66 11.74 -6.77
N MET A 117 13.50 11.13 -6.58
CA MET A 117 13.18 9.79 -7.04
C MET A 117 12.41 9.88 -8.37
N HIS A 118 12.66 8.96 -9.28
CA HIS A 118 12.04 8.95 -10.60
C HIS A 118 11.35 7.62 -10.86
N PHE A 119 10.05 7.66 -11.16
CA PHE A 119 9.23 6.46 -11.29
C PHE A 119 8.29 6.53 -12.48
N GLN A 120 8.26 5.44 -13.25
CA GLN A 120 7.24 5.19 -14.25
C GLN A 120 6.06 4.45 -13.61
N LEU A 121 4.85 4.91 -13.90
CA LEU A 121 3.61 4.22 -13.54
C LEU A 121 3.38 3.06 -14.52
N GLN A 122 3.35 1.83 -14.01
CA GLN A 122 3.11 0.65 -14.84
C GLN A 122 1.64 0.25 -14.86
N SER A 123 1.04 0.10 -13.68
CA SER A 123 -0.37 -0.27 -13.54
C SER A 123 -0.89 0.08 -12.15
N CYS A 124 -2.20 0.29 -12.02
CA CYS A 124 -2.86 0.50 -10.73
C CYS A 124 -4.12 -0.34 -10.63
N HIS A 125 -4.34 -0.90 -9.44
CA HIS A 125 -5.31 -1.95 -9.21
C HIS A 125 -6.16 -1.59 -7.99
N LYS A 126 -7.48 -1.70 -8.11
CA LYS A 126 -8.41 -1.59 -6.97
C LYS A 126 -8.46 -2.87 -6.15
N ASN A 127 -8.37 -4.03 -6.81
CA ASN A 127 -8.47 -5.32 -6.16
C ASN A 127 -7.09 -5.96 -6.00
N ILE A 128 -6.83 -6.57 -4.85
CA ILE A 128 -5.61 -7.33 -4.63
C ILE A 128 -5.49 -8.53 -5.57
N SER A 129 -6.61 -9.12 -6.00
CA SER A 129 -6.60 -10.27 -6.91
C SER A 129 -6.03 -9.94 -8.29
N THR A 130 -6.04 -8.66 -8.70
CA THR A 130 -5.47 -8.21 -9.97
C THR A 130 -4.04 -7.69 -9.82
N LEU A 131 -3.55 -7.53 -8.59
CA LEU A 131 -2.14 -7.17 -8.35
C LEU A 131 -1.24 -8.35 -8.72
N PRO A 132 -0.11 -8.10 -9.42
CA PRO A 132 0.88 -9.13 -9.66
C PRO A 132 1.35 -9.77 -8.35
N ALA A 133 1.47 -11.10 -8.33
CA ALA A 133 1.88 -11.84 -7.15
C ALA A 133 3.20 -11.28 -6.58
N GLY A 134 3.22 -11.01 -5.27
CA GLY A 134 4.37 -10.42 -4.58
C GLY A 134 4.35 -8.89 -4.46
N MET A 135 3.53 -8.15 -5.22
CA MET A 135 3.48 -6.67 -5.22
C MET A 135 2.64 -6.05 -4.09
N VAL A 136 2.32 -6.83 -3.07
CA VAL A 136 1.51 -6.38 -1.95
C VAL A 136 2.31 -5.39 -1.10
N VAL A 137 1.68 -4.26 -0.74
CA VAL A 137 2.30 -3.23 0.10
C VAL A 137 2.61 -3.83 1.47
N GLN A 138 3.90 -3.99 1.78
CA GLN A 138 4.36 -4.48 3.07
C GLN A 138 4.16 -3.43 4.17
N SER A 139 3.97 -3.92 5.40
CA SER A 139 3.95 -3.11 6.60
C SER A 139 4.75 -3.76 7.70
N LYS A 140 5.47 -2.94 8.47
CA LYS A 140 6.12 -3.38 9.70
C LYS A 140 5.06 -3.67 10.77
N LEU A 141 5.20 -4.79 11.46
CA LEU A 141 4.40 -5.08 12.66
C LEU A 141 4.77 -4.07 13.75
N GLN A 142 3.76 -3.45 14.37
CA GLN A 142 3.96 -2.47 15.43
C GLN A 142 3.87 -3.16 16.80
N ASN A 143 4.87 -2.99 17.66
CA ASN A 143 4.78 -3.41 19.07
C ASN A 143 3.90 -2.40 19.83
N ASN A 144 3.09 -2.85 20.80
CA ASN A 144 2.03 -2.06 21.46
C ASN A 144 1.02 -1.50 20.47
N ASN A 145 0.34 -2.41 19.78
CA ASN A 145 -0.58 -2.08 18.71
C ASN A 145 -2.03 -1.86 19.18
N SER A 146 -2.27 -1.56 20.46
CA SER A 146 -3.63 -1.27 20.93
C SER A 146 -3.67 -0.09 21.88
N ALA A 147 -4.80 0.62 21.86
CA ALA A 147 -5.06 1.78 22.69
C ALA A 147 -6.56 2.04 22.79
N ILE A 148 -6.96 2.83 23.78
CA ILE A 148 -8.31 3.36 23.89
C ILE A 148 -8.29 4.80 23.37
N ILE A 149 -9.11 5.09 22.37
CA ILE A 149 -9.23 6.41 21.77
C ILE A 149 -10.55 7.03 22.21
N HIS A 150 -10.47 8.17 22.90
CA HIS A 150 -11.64 9.00 23.17
C HIS A 150 -12.09 9.72 21.89
N ILE A 151 -13.36 9.55 21.54
CA ILE A 151 -14.04 10.13 20.37
C ILE A 151 -14.94 11.28 20.84
N PRO A 152 -14.51 12.55 20.69
CA PRO A 152 -15.21 13.68 21.29
C PRO A 152 -16.61 13.90 20.73
N SER A 153 -16.84 13.59 19.45
CA SER A 153 -18.12 13.83 18.78
C SER A 153 -19.24 12.89 19.25
N THR A 154 -18.89 11.73 19.80
CA THR A 154 -19.85 10.73 20.30
C THR A 154 -19.74 10.52 21.80
N HIS A 155 -18.78 11.16 22.47
CA HIS A 155 -18.42 10.93 23.88
C HIS A 155 -18.13 9.46 24.21
N LYS A 156 -17.64 8.68 23.23
CA LYS A 156 -17.31 7.27 23.41
C LYS A 156 -15.81 7.05 23.53
N ASN A 157 -15.45 6.01 24.26
CA ASN A 157 -14.11 5.45 24.33
C ASN A 157 -14.07 4.17 23.50
N CYS A 158 -13.31 4.21 22.42
CA CYS A 158 -13.19 3.12 21.46
C CYS A 158 -11.86 2.38 21.64
N GLY A 159 -11.93 1.07 21.88
CA GLY A 159 -10.76 0.21 21.78
C GLY A 159 -10.30 0.11 20.33
N SER A 160 -9.04 0.42 20.06
CA SER A 160 -8.44 0.40 18.73
C SER A 160 -7.24 -0.54 18.69
N LEU A 161 -7.12 -1.31 17.61
CA LEU A 161 -6.02 -2.22 17.32
C LEU A 161 -5.39 -1.85 15.98
N TRP A 162 -4.14 -1.42 15.97
CA TRP A 162 -3.35 -1.15 14.78
C TRP A 162 -2.91 -2.48 14.16
N LEU A 163 -3.30 -2.69 12.92
CA LEU A 163 -2.98 -3.89 12.18
C LEU A 163 -1.94 -3.59 11.11
N PRO A 164 -1.15 -4.59 10.71
CA PRO A 164 -0.35 -4.49 9.49
C PRO A 164 -1.21 -3.98 8.34
N PHE A 165 -0.72 -2.98 7.59
CA PHE A 165 -1.40 -2.44 6.42
C PHE A 165 -1.89 -3.56 5.49
N VAL A 166 -1.08 -4.60 5.27
CA VAL A 166 -1.44 -5.71 4.37
C VAL A 166 -2.77 -6.39 4.72
N GLU A 167 -3.18 -6.41 6.00
CA GLU A 167 -4.46 -7.01 6.39
C GLU A 167 -5.67 -6.25 5.84
N ASN A 168 -5.51 -4.97 5.48
CA ASN A 168 -6.60 -4.19 4.91
C ASN A 168 -7.17 -4.85 3.65
N TYR A 169 -6.36 -5.54 2.85
CA TYR A 169 -6.79 -6.11 1.57
C TYR A 169 -7.84 -7.22 1.69
N HIS A 170 -8.05 -7.78 2.89
CA HIS A 170 -9.12 -8.75 3.17
C HIS A 170 -10.40 -8.11 3.68
N ALA A 171 -10.36 -6.84 4.03
CA ALA A 171 -11.54 -6.15 4.50
C ALA A 171 -12.43 -5.79 3.31
N GLU A 172 -13.73 -5.90 3.49
CA GLU A 172 -14.70 -5.38 2.55
C GLU A 172 -14.70 -3.85 2.60
N ARG A 173 -14.65 -3.21 1.43
CA ARG A 173 -14.67 -1.76 1.30
C ARG A 173 -16.10 -1.25 1.40
N ILE A 174 -16.39 -0.42 2.39
CA ILE A 174 -17.72 0.16 2.59
C ILE A 174 -17.79 1.51 1.90
N GLN A 175 -16.93 2.46 2.31
CA GLN A 175 -17.02 3.84 1.83
C GLN A 175 -15.70 4.59 2.01
N LEU A 176 -15.24 5.30 0.98
CA LEU A 176 -14.15 6.26 1.08
C LEU A 176 -14.71 7.65 1.41
N ILE A 177 -14.17 8.28 2.46
CA ILE A 177 -14.55 9.63 2.91
C ILE A 177 -13.33 10.52 3.16
N ALA A 178 -13.55 11.84 3.17
CA ALA A 178 -12.57 12.79 3.66
C ALA A 178 -12.62 12.83 5.20
N ALA A 179 -11.45 12.72 5.84
CA ALA A 179 -11.32 12.81 7.28
C ALA A 179 -10.02 13.51 7.65
N SER A 180 -10.12 14.56 8.47
CA SER A 180 -8.96 15.32 8.95
C SER A 180 -8.24 14.66 10.13
N SER A 181 -8.81 13.62 10.74
CA SER A 181 -8.19 12.92 11.87
C SER A 181 -8.71 11.49 12.00
N LEU A 182 -7.90 10.64 12.64
CA LEU A 182 -8.28 9.26 12.97
C LEU A 182 -9.55 9.22 13.84
N LYS A 183 -9.69 10.16 14.79
CA LYS A 183 -10.89 10.26 15.64
C LYS A 183 -12.16 10.50 14.82
N ARG A 184 -12.09 11.39 13.82
CA ARG A 184 -13.21 11.65 12.91
C ARG A 184 -13.52 10.43 12.05
N CYS A 185 -12.49 9.75 11.57
CA CYS A 185 -12.62 8.51 10.80
C CYS A 185 -13.35 7.41 11.60
N ILE A 186 -12.95 7.17 12.85
CA ILE A 186 -13.63 6.22 13.76
C ILE A 186 -15.07 6.67 14.05
N ALA A 187 -15.31 7.96 14.30
CA ALA A 187 -16.65 8.47 14.54
C ALA A 187 -17.62 8.22 13.37
N PHE A 188 -17.13 8.30 12.12
CA PHE A 188 -17.93 7.94 10.96
C PHE A 188 -18.20 6.44 10.88
N CYS A 189 -17.21 5.59 11.18
CA CYS A 189 -17.40 4.13 11.22
C CYS A 189 -18.46 3.72 12.25
N GLU A 190 -18.50 4.39 13.40
CA GLU A 190 -19.48 4.18 14.47
C GLU A 190 -20.87 4.77 14.19
N ALA A 191 -21.05 5.48 13.07
CA ALA A 191 -22.33 6.11 12.76
C ALA A 191 -23.38 5.05 12.39
N PRO A 192 -24.67 5.25 12.74
CA PRO A 192 -25.74 4.30 12.41
C PRO A 192 -25.90 4.01 10.91
N THR A 193 -25.38 4.88 10.04
CA THR A 193 -25.37 4.67 8.59
C THR A 193 -24.47 3.50 8.17
N TYR A 194 -23.43 3.17 8.93
CA TYR A 194 -22.41 2.19 8.60
C TYR A 194 -22.34 1.07 9.63
N THR A 195 -23.47 0.42 9.92
CA THR A 195 -23.61 -0.60 10.99
C THR A 195 -22.67 -1.80 10.88
N SER A 196 -22.18 -2.11 9.68
CA SER A 196 -21.20 -3.18 9.46
C SER A 196 -19.76 -2.72 9.63
N CYS A 197 -19.48 -1.43 9.77
CA CYS A 197 -18.11 -0.93 9.86
C CYS A 197 -17.48 -1.34 11.20
N ASN A 198 -16.30 -1.97 11.14
CA ASN A 198 -15.55 -2.38 12.33
C ASN A 198 -14.04 -2.13 12.18
N SER A 199 -13.62 -1.47 11.12
CA SER A 199 -12.23 -1.11 10.87
C SER A 199 -12.15 0.07 9.92
N VAL A 200 -11.01 0.76 9.95
CA VAL A 200 -10.76 1.93 9.11
C VAL A 200 -9.34 1.92 8.59
N LEU A 201 -9.14 2.46 7.39
CA LEU A 201 -7.84 2.76 6.82
C LEU A 201 -7.69 4.27 6.65
N PHE A 202 -6.87 4.89 7.50
CA PHE A 202 -6.77 6.35 7.63
C PHE A 202 -5.41 6.86 7.15
N SER A 203 -5.39 7.85 6.26
CA SER A 203 -4.17 8.59 5.91
C SER A 203 -4.29 10.04 6.38
N ALA A 204 -3.48 10.40 7.37
CA ALA A 204 -3.37 11.78 7.85
C ALA A 204 -2.79 12.71 6.77
N GLN A 205 -1.83 12.19 6.00
CA GLN A 205 -1.14 12.93 4.94
C GLN A 205 -2.08 13.27 3.78
N GLU A 206 -2.98 12.35 3.43
CA GLU A 206 -3.95 12.55 2.36
C GLU A 206 -5.29 13.12 2.83
N GLY A 207 -5.57 13.11 4.14
CA GLY A 207 -6.84 13.53 4.71
C GLY A 207 -8.00 12.61 4.33
N THR A 208 -7.73 11.31 4.16
CA THR A 208 -8.73 10.32 3.73
C THR A 208 -8.92 9.20 4.75
N CYS A 209 -10.12 8.64 4.75
CA CYS A 209 -10.53 7.53 5.59
C CYS A 209 -11.37 6.57 4.76
N LEU A 210 -10.93 5.32 4.65
CA LEU A 210 -11.72 4.24 4.06
C LEU A 210 -12.35 3.43 5.19
N LEU A 211 -13.68 3.39 5.19
CA LEU A 211 -14.49 2.58 6.09
C LEU A 211 -14.50 1.14 5.59
N LEU A 212 -14.23 0.21 6.50
CA LEU A 212 -13.96 -1.18 6.16
C LEU A 212 -14.72 -2.13 7.10
N PHE A 213 -15.21 -3.24 6.54
CA PHE A 213 -15.67 -4.39 7.31
C PHE A 213 -14.63 -5.50 7.24
N ARG A 214 -14.07 -5.87 8.39
CA ARG A 214 -13.12 -6.95 8.57
C ARG A 214 -13.83 -8.13 9.20
N SER A 215 -13.97 -9.22 8.45
CA SER A 215 -14.40 -10.50 9.03
C SER A 215 -13.32 -11.04 9.98
N ILE A 216 -13.72 -11.66 11.10
CA ILE A 216 -12.83 -12.21 12.13
C ILE A 216 -11.94 -13.34 11.60
N ARG A 217 -12.26 -13.93 10.43
CA ARG A 217 -11.43 -14.94 9.78
C ARG A 217 -10.36 -14.29 8.90
N THR A 218 -9.18 -14.01 9.46
CA THR A 218 -8.04 -13.49 8.69
C THR A 218 -6.92 -14.52 8.56
N GLN A 219 -6.63 -14.90 7.32
CA GLN A 219 -5.34 -15.47 6.94
C GLN A 219 -4.30 -14.36 6.91
N LEU A 220 -3.10 -14.61 7.45
CA LEU A 220 -1.99 -13.66 7.47
C LEU A 220 -1.24 -13.72 6.12
N PHE A 221 -0.97 -12.56 5.51
CA PHE A 221 -0.07 -12.48 4.35
C PHE A 221 1.34 -12.13 4.79
N ASN A 222 2.32 -12.85 4.25
CA ASN A 222 3.71 -12.40 4.17
C ASN A 222 3.89 -11.72 2.81
N GLY A 223 4.03 -10.39 2.78
CA GLY A 223 4.44 -9.67 1.57
C GLY A 223 5.94 -9.88 1.29
N ILE A 224 6.35 -9.85 0.01
CA ILE A 224 7.73 -10.19 -0.40
C ILE A 224 8.41 -9.06 -1.21
N ALA A 225 7.68 -8.09 -1.80
CA ALA A 225 8.30 -7.01 -2.59
C ALA A 225 8.73 -5.77 -1.76
N PRO A 226 9.81 -5.06 -2.18
CA PRO A 226 10.15 -3.76 -1.64
C PRO A 226 9.02 -2.76 -1.91
N THR A 227 8.52 -2.15 -0.84
CA THR A 227 7.32 -1.31 -0.88
C THR A 227 7.68 0.12 -0.48
N ILE A 228 7.12 1.13 -1.18
CA ILE A 228 7.15 2.50 -0.65
C ILE A 228 6.18 2.54 0.52
N GLN A 229 6.68 2.77 1.73
CA GLN A 229 5.87 2.78 2.94
C GLN A 229 4.67 3.72 2.77
N SER A 230 3.46 3.15 2.84
CA SER A 230 2.22 3.90 2.79
C SER A 230 2.05 4.76 4.05
N SER A 231 1.57 5.99 3.90
CA SER A 231 1.17 6.85 5.02
C SER A 231 -0.13 6.41 5.71
N ALA A 232 -0.86 5.46 5.12
CA ALA A 232 -2.14 5.00 5.65
C ALA A 232 -1.97 3.97 6.78
N LEU A 233 -2.75 4.15 7.84
CA LEU A 233 -2.78 3.32 9.04
C LEU A 233 -4.06 2.48 9.03
N PHE A 234 -3.91 1.16 9.13
CA PHE A 234 -5.05 0.24 9.26
C PHE A 234 -5.37 -0.01 10.72
N VAL A 235 -6.61 0.28 11.12
CA VAL A 235 -7.06 0.22 12.52
C VAL A 235 -8.36 -0.57 12.60
N ALA A 236 -8.37 -1.65 13.37
CA ALA A 236 -9.59 -2.34 13.77
C ALA A 236 -10.19 -1.67 15.02
N ILE A 237 -11.51 -1.56 15.05
CA ILE A 237 -12.29 -1.03 16.16
C ILE A 237 -12.86 -2.25 16.91
N LEU A 238 -12.56 -2.34 18.21
CA LEU A 238 -12.94 -3.48 19.04
C LEU A 238 -14.32 -3.29 19.65
N ALA A 239 -14.44 -2.30 20.54
CA ALA A 239 -15.69 -1.93 21.19
C ALA A 239 -15.63 -0.44 21.54
N CYS A 240 -16.75 0.25 21.35
CA CYS A 240 -16.92 1.65 21.70
C CYS A 240 -17.99 1.77 22.79
N ASN A 241 -17.56 2.15 23.99
CA ASN A 241 -18.42 2.31 25.15
C ASN A 241 -18.56 3.79 25.49
N ASP A 242 -19.67 4.18 26.12
CA ASP A 242 -19.84 5.55 26.60
C ASP A 242 -18.73 5.90 27.61
N GLY A 243 -18.17 7.10 27.47
CA GLY A 243 -17.12 7.58 28.36
C GLY A 243 -17.67 7.75 29.78
N LYS A 244 -17.07 7.05 30.75
CA LYS A 244 -17.23 7.39 32.17
C LYS A 244 -16.50 8.69 32.49
#